data_AF-A0A5S4T618-F1
#
_entry.id   AF-A0A5S4T618-F1
#
_cell.length_a   1.000
_cell.length_b   1.000
_cell.length_c   1.000
_cell.angle_alpha   90.00
_cell.angle_beta   90.00
_cell.angle_gamma   90.00
#
_symmetry.space_group_name_H-M   'P 1'
#
loop_
_entity.id
_entity.type
_entity.pdbx_description
1 polymer ?
#
loop_
_entity_poly.entity_id
_entity_poly.type
_entity_poly.pdbx_seq_one_letter_code
_entity_poly.pdbx_strand_id
1 'polypeptide(L)' 'MIDLQEILANMNPNQKINYDRVMQQMTEAWAKESVRPSILMHVCCAPCSTYTLEYLTQFADITVYFANSNIHPKDE' A
#
# COMPACT_ATOMS: atom_id res chain seq x y z
N MET A 1 1.51 14.63 -1.03
CA MET A 1 0.74 13.39 -0.74
C MET A 1 0.12 12.98 -2.06
N ILE A 2 0.30 11.74 -2.51
CA ILE A 2 -0.24 11.33 -3.81
C ILE A 2 -1.76 11.40 -3.74
N ASP A 3 -2.36 12.22 -4.60
CA ASP A 3 -3.79 12.37 -4.69
C ASP A 3 -4.34 11.39 -5.75
N LEU A 4 -5.16 10.46 -5.30
CA LEU A 4 -5.85 9.52 -6.17
C LEU A 4 -6.70 10.27 -7.22
N GLN A 5 -7.29 11.41 -6.87
CA GLN A 5 -8.10 12.20 -7.78
C GLN A 5 -7.27 12.76 -8.94
N GLU A 6 -6.03 13.18 -8.70
CA GLU A 6 -5.12 13.64 -9.76
C GLU A 6 -4.76 12.51 -10.73
N ILE A 7 -4.54 11.30 -10.22
CA ILE A 7 -4.26 10.12 -11.05
C ILE A 7 -5.48 9.76 -11.91
N LEU A 8 -6.68 9.79 -11.32
CA LEU A 8 -7.93 9.45 -12.00
C LEU A 8 -8.33 10.50 -13.05
N ALA A 9 -8.06 11.78 -12.80
CA ALA A 9 -8.39 12.87 -13.71
C ALA A 9 -7.67 12.76 -15.07
N ASN A 10 -6.51 12.10 -15.11
CA ASN A 10 -5.71 11.92 -16.31
C ASN A 10 -6.06 10.62 -17.07
N MET A 11 -7.01 9.81 -16.59
CA MET A 11 -7.42 8.56 -17.23
C MET A 11 -8.64 8.74 -18.14
N ASN A 12 -8.73 7.92 -19.18
CA ASN A 12 -9.90 7.93 -20.05
C ASN A 12 -11.16 7.49 -19.28
N PRO A 13 -12.32 8.10 -19.56
CA PRO A 13 -13.58 7.67 -18.96
C PRO A 13 -13.86 6.20 -19.31
N ASN A 14 -14.33 5.43 -18.31
CA ASN A 14 -14.63 3.99 -18.38
C ASN A 14 -13.41 3.06 -18.61
N GLN A 15 -12.18 3.54 -18.46
CA GLN A 15 -11.00 2.69 -18.52
C GLN A 15 -10.82 1.89 -17.23
N LYS A 16 -10.66 0.56 -17.33
CA LYS A 16 -10.29 -0.28 -16.18
C LYS A 16 -8.88 0.09 -15.72
N ILE A 17 -8.75 0.40 -14.44
CA ILE A 17 -7.47 0.80 -13.84
C ILE A 17 -6.62 -0.44 -13.57
N ASN A 18 -5.36 -0.40 -14.01
CA ASN A 18 -4.34 -1.34 -13.57
C ASN A 18 -3.58 -0.70 -12.40
N TYR A 19 -3.94 -1.08 -11.18
CA TYR A 19 -3.34 -0.52 -9.95
C TYR A 19 -1.88 -0.91 -9.74
N ASP A 20 -1.44 -2.05 -10.27
CA ASP A 20 -0.03 -2.44 -10.23
C ASP A 20 0.82 -1.46 -11.07
N ARG A 21 0.37 -1.14 -12.29
CA ARG A 21 1.04 -0.14 -13.13
C ARG A 21 1.06 1.25 -12.47
N VAL A 22 -0.04 1.64 -11.84
CA VAL A 22 -0.10 2.90 -11.09
C VAL A 22 0.90 2.89 -9.94
N MET A 23 0.99 1.79 -9.17
CA MET A 23 1.96 1.64 -8.10
C MET A 23 3.40 1.75 -8.61
N GLN A 24 3.74 1.08 -9.72
CA GLN A 24 5.08 1.18 -10.34
C GLN A 24 5.44 2.62 -10.72
N GLN A 25 4.50 3.38 -11.28
CA GLN A 25 4.73 4.80 -11.59
C GLN A 25 4.93 5.64 -10.32
N MET A 26 4.19 5.34 -9.26
CA MET A 26 4.35 6.02 -7.98
C MET A 26 5.72 5.74 -7.34
N THR A 27 6.20 4.48 -7.39
CA THR A 27 7.52 4.13 -6.83
C THR A 27 8.66 4.76 -7.59
N GLU A 28 8.57 4.88 -8.92
CA GLU A 28 9.54 5.61 -9.74
C GLU A 28 9.60 7.09 -9.38
N ALA A 29 8.44 7.74 -9.20
CA ALA A 29 8.37 9.14 -8.78
C ALA A 29 8.99 9.35 -7.40
N TRP A 30 8.64 8.50 -6.42
CA TRP A 30 9.22 8.53 -5.08
C TRP A 30 10.74 8.37 -5.10
N ALA A 31 11.25 7.42 -5.90
CA ALA A 31 12.68 7.22 -6.05
C ALA A 31 13.38 8.46 -6.63
N LYS A 32 12.79 9.08 -7.66
CA LYS A 32 13.33 10.31 -8.28
C LYS A 32 13.34 11.49 -7.31
N GLU A 33 12.30 11.61 -6.49
CA GLU A 33 12.14 12.68 -5.50
C GLU A 33 12.86 12.39 -4.17
N SER A 34 13.50 11.21 -4.04
CA SER A 34 14.09 10.73 -2.79
C SER A 34 13.10 10.73 -1.61
N VAL A 35 11.82 10.48 -1.91
CA VAL A 35 10.73 10.40 -0.95
C VAL A 35 10.51 8.95 -0.56
N ARG A 36 10.33 8.69 0.72
CA ARG A 36 9.93 7.38 1.25
C ARG A 36 8.68 7.55 2.10
N PRO A 37 7.50 7.16 1.59
CA PRO A 37 6.25 7.42 2.29
C PRO A 37 6.11 6.50 3.52
N SER A 38 5.47 7.01 4.57
CA SER A 38 5.06 6.20 5.72
C SER A 38 3.65 5.67 5.50
N ILE A 39 3.46 4.36 5.63
CA ILE A 39 2.18 3.68 5.41
C ILE A 39 1.80 2.91 6.67
N LEU A 40 0.57 3.12 7.15
CA LEU A 40 -0.04 2.27 8.17
C LEU A 40 -0.78 1.12 7.48
N MET A 41 -0.30 -0.10 7.67
CA MET A 41 -0.91 -1.31 7.11
C MET A 41 -1.66 -2.08 8.19
N HIS A 42 -2.97 -2.25 8.02
CA HIS A 42 -3.74 -3.17 8.84
C HIS A 42 -3.49 -4.61 8.38
N VAL A 43 -3.12 -5.48 9.32
CA VAL A 43 -2.96 -6.92 9.10
C VAL A 43 -3.92 -7.67 10.02
N CYS A 44 -4.83 -8.44 9.43
CA CYS A 44 -5.76 -9.31 10.17
C CYS A 44 -5.23 -10.75 10.36
N CYS A 45 -4.27 -11.19 9.55
CA CYS A 45 -3.64 -12.52 9.64
C CYS A 45 -2.24 -12.47 9.04
N ALA A 46 -1.24 -13.00 9.76
CA ALA A 46 0.15 -13.03 9.33
C ALA A 46 0.40 -13.60 7.92
N PRO A 47 -0.21 -14.74 7.50
CA PRO A 47 0.09 -15.30 6.18
C PRO A 47 -0.44 -14.44 5.02
N CYS A 48 -1.46 -13.63 5.28
CA CYS A 48 -2.19 -12.88 4.26
C CYS A 48 -1.45 -11.62 3.81
N SER A 49 -0.54 -11.10 4.65
CA SER A 49 0.20 -9.86 4.43
C SER A 49 1.63 -10.06 3.95
N THR A 50 2.16 -11.29 3.94
CA THR A 50 3.59 -11.54 3.71
C THR A 50 4.09 -10.96 2.39
N TYR A 51 3.41 -11.26 1.29
CA TYR A 51 3.79 -10.74 -0.03
C TYR A 51 3.70 -9.21 -0.09
N THR A 52 2.57 -8.65 0.38
CA THR A 52 2.34 -7.20 0.36
C THR A 52 3.38 -6.45 1.20
N LEU A 53 3.76 -7.01 2.36
CA LEU A 53 4.77 -6.44 3.24
C LEU A 53 6.15 -6.50 2.59
N GLU A 54 6.56 -7.65 2.05
CA GLU A 54 7.85 -7.83 1.37
C GLU A 54 7.99 -6.92 0.14
N TYR A 55 6.89 -6.71 -0.59
CA TYR A 55 6.89 -5.83 -1.74
C TYR A 55 6.95 -4.34 -1.34
N LEU A 56 6.05 -3.89 -0.45
CA LEU A 56 5.92 -2.47 -0.11
C LEU A 56 7.10 -1.94 0.72
N THR A 57 7.73 -2.79 1.54
CA THR A 57 8.92 -2.40 2.32
C THR A 57 10.13 -2.04 1.45
N GLN A 58 10.11 -2.36 0.16
CA GLN A 58 11.16 -1.90 -0.77
C GLN A 58 11.05 -0.39 -1.03
N PHE A 59 9.84 0.17 -1.01
CA PHE A 59 9.56 1.54 -1.45
C PHE A 59 9.10 2.48 -0.34
N ALA A 60 8.60 1.94 0.77
CA ALA A 60 7.93 2.70 1.82
C ALA A 60 8.30 2.22 3.22
N ASP A 61 8.13 3.08 4.21
CA ASP A 61 8.25 2.74 5.62
C ASP A 61 6.90 2.27 6.15
N ILE A 62 6.82 0.97 6.47
CA ILE A 62 5.55 0.34 6.83
C ILE A 62 5.45 0.22 8.35
N THR A 63 4.40 0.81 8.92
CA THR A 63 3.96 0.51 10.28
C THR A 63 2.84 -0.51 10.22
N VAL A 64 3.02 -1.64 10.88
CA VAL A 64 2.00 -2.71 10.90
C VAL A 64 1.09 -2.51 12.10
N TYR A 65 -0.21 -2.41 11.82
CA TYR A 65 -1.27 -2.52 12.82
C TYR A 65 -1.86 -3.92 12.77
N PHE A 66 -1.42 -4.78 13.68
CA PHE A 66 -1.96 -6.14 13.80
C PHE A 66 -3.25 -6.11 14.62
N ALA A 67 -4.38 -6.42 13.99
CA ALA A 67 -5.67 -6.46 14.66
C ALA A 67 -6.61 -7.45 13.97
N ASN A 68 -7.07 -8.45 14.72
CA ASN A 68 -8.05 -9.41 14.25
C ASN A 68 -9.14 -9.61 15.31
N SER A 69 -10.37 -9.25 14.95
CA SER A 69 -11.54 -9.39 15.83
C SER A 69 -11.89 -10.85 16.16
N ASN A 70 -11.30 -11.81 15.44
CA ASN A 70 -11.57 -13.24 15.60
C ASN A 70 -10.50 -13.97 16.45
N ILE A 71 -9.49 -13.27 16.98
CA ILE A 71 -8.52 -13.86 17.92
C ILE A 71 -9.18 -13.95 19.30
N HIS A 72 -9.42 -15.19 19.76
CA HIS A 72 -9.99 -15.53 21.07
C HIS A 72 -9.06 -16.60 21.69
N PRO A 73 -8.57 -16.47 22.94
CA PRO A 73 -8.87 -15.50 23.99
C PRO A 73 -7.90 -14.29 24.04
N LYS A 74 -8.26 -13.30 24.87
CA LYS A 74 -7.62 -11.99 25.06
C LYS A 74 -6.15 -12.00 25.52
N ASP A 75 -5.64 -13.15 25.95
CA ASP A 75 -4.26 -13.33 26.39
C ASP A 75 -3.43 -13.85 25.20
N GLU A 76 -3.02 -12.92 24.33
CA GLU A 76 -1.80 -13.06 23.52
C GLU A 76 -0.69 -12.21 24.14
#